data_AF-A0A9Q0V3B0-F1
#
_entry.id   AF-A0A9Q0V3B0-F1
#
_cell.length_a   1.000
_cell.length_b   1.000
_cell.length_c   1.000
_cell.angle_alpha   90.00
_cell.angle_beta   90.00
_cell.angle_gamma   90.00
#
_symmetry.space_group_name_H-M   'P 1'
#
loop_
_entity.id
_entity.type
_entity.pdbx_description
1 polymer ?
#
loop_
_entity_poly.entity_id
_entity_poly.type
_entity_poly.pdbx_seq_one_letter_code
_entity_poly.pdbx_strand_id
1 'polypeptide(L)'
;MISQYNLQQPEGIQNITTVVFKRIRLEGFVVMDYFDQYSKFLDFILPYIREGKIVYVEDIAEGLEIAPAALIGLFSGRNIGKQVVKVTDE
;
A
#
# COMPACT_ATOMS: atom_id res chain seq x y z
N MET A 1 -3.71 9.81 4.28
CA MET A 1 -4.05 8.65 3.41
C MET A 1 -3.93 9.06 1.96
N ILE A 2 -3.74 8.12 1.03
CA ILE A 2 -3.59 8.44 -0.40
C ILE A 2 -4.78 9.22 -0.97
N SER A 3 -5.99 8.96 -0.45
CA SER A 3 -7.23 9.66 -0.79
C SER A 3 -7.23 11.16 -0.49
N GLN A 4 -6.31 11.65 0.34
CA GLN A 4 -6.25 13.07 0.72
C GLN A 4 -5.15 13.85 -0.03
N TYR A 5 -4.29 13.20 -0.83
CA TYR A 5 -3.07 13.82 -1.38
C TYR A 5 -3.37 14.99 -2.33
N ASN A 6 -4.50 14.95 -3.03
CA ASN A 6 -4.87 15.96 -4.03
C ASN A 6 -5.93 16.94 -3.52
N LEU A 7 -6.32 16.87 -2.24
CA LEU A 7 -7.31 17.77 -1.66
C LEU A 7 -6.67 19.12 -1.32
N GLN A 8 -7.30 20.23 -1.72
CA GLN A 8 -6.84 21.58 -1.35
C GLN A 8 -6.93 21.82 0.17
N GLN A 9 -7.91 21.18 0.82
CA GLN A 9 -8.06 21.21 2.27
C GLN A 9 -8.18 19.76 2.76
N PRO A 10 -7.18 19.25 3.51
CA PRO A 10 -7.25 17.91 4.07
C PRO A 10 -8.44 17.78 5.03
N GLU A 11 -9.14 16.65 4.93
CA GLU A 11 -10.19 16.32 5.88
C GLU A 11 -9.57 15.94 7.24
N GLY A 12 -10.02 16.60 8.30
CA GLY A 12 -9.60 16.30 9.67
C GLY A 12 -10.09 14.93 10.15
N ILE A 13 -9.42 14.40 11.17
CA ILE A 13 -9.80 13.13 11.80
C ILE A 13 -11.15 13.31 12.51
N GLN A 14 -12.17 12.62 12.03
CA GLN A 14 -13.48 12.60 12.68
C GLN A 14 -13.49 11.62 13.86
N ASN A 15 -14.39 11.85 14.84
CA ASN A 15 -14.64 10.94 15.97
C ASN A 15 -13.43 10.70 16.91
N ILE A 16 -12.46 11.61 16.99
CA ILE A 16 -11.27 11.44 17.84
C ILE A 16 -11.61 11.19 19.32
N THR A 17 -12.73 11.73 19.82
CA THR A 17 -13.21 11.49 21.20
C THR A 17 -13.49 10.01 21.46
N THR A 18 -13.82 9.23 20.43
CA THR A 18 -14.01 7.78 20.54
C THR A 18 -12.71 7.06 20.95
N VAL A 19 -11.56 7.57 20.51
CA VAL A 19 -10.24 7.04 20.89
C VAL A 19 -10.06 7.11 22.41
N VAL A 20 -10.52 8.20 23.03
CA VAL A 20 -10.47 8.38 24.49
C VAL A 20 -11.40 7.41 25.20
N PHE A 21 -12.69 7.42 24.85
CA PHE A 21 -13.68 6.60 25.57
C PHE A 21 -13.46 5.10 25.41
N LYS A 22 -12.98 4.67 24.25
CA LYS A 22 -12.64 3.26 23.99
C LYS A 22 -11.19 2.90 24.31
N ARG A 23 -10.38 3.87 24.76
CA ARG A 23 -8.94 3.69 25.04
C ARG A 23 -8.19 3.05 23.87
N ILE A 24 -8.46 3.51 22.66
CA ILE A 24 -7.82 3.02 21.44
C ILE A 24 -6.38 3.54 21.38
N ARG A 25 -5.44 2.68 20.98
CA ARG A 25 -4.08 3.10 20.60
C ARG A 25 -4.07 3.54 19.14
N LEU A 26 -3.70 4.79 18.88
CA LEU A 26 -3.49 5.34 17.54
C LEU A 26 -1.99 5.61 17.37
N GLU A 27 -1.32 4.83 16.54
CA GLU A 27 0.13 4.86 16.39
C GLU A 27 0.52 4.79 14.90
N GLY A 28 1.32 5.77 14.46
CA GLY A 28 1.93 5.74 13.14
C GLY A 28 3.23 4.92 13.17
N PHE A 29 3.59 4.32 12.05
CA PHE A 29 4.88 3.66 11.86
C PHE A 29 5.38 3.91 10.45
N VAL A 30 6.70 3.80 10.24
CA VAL A 30 7.34 3.92 8.94
C VAL A 30 8.13 2.65 8.68
N VAL A 31 7.99 2.07 7.48
CA VAL A 31 8.67 0.80 7.12
C VAL A 31 10.19 0.88 7.25
N MET A 32 10.76 2.09 7.06
CA MET A 32 12.19 2.36 7.20
C MET A 32 12.75 1.98 8.59
N ASP A 33 11.93 2.09 9.64
CA ASP A 33 12.33 1.79 11.02
C ASP A 33 12.46 0.27 11.30
N TYR A 34 12.04 -0.58 10.36
CA TYR A 34 11.92 -2.03 10.53
C TYR A 34 12.71 -2.84 9.48
N PHE A 35 13.58 -2.21 8.69
CA PHE A 35 14.36 -2.91 7.66
C PHE A 35 15.33 -3.95 8.21
N ASP A 36 15.74 -3.83 9.47
CA ASP A 36 16.51 -4.83 10.20
C ASP A 36 15.78 -6.19 10.27
N GLN A 37 14.44 -6.18 10.23
CA GLN A 37 13.61 -7.38 10.24
C GLN A 37 13.34 -7.96 8.85
N TYR A 38 13.81 -7.32 7.78
CA TYR A 38 13.45 -7.68 6.41
C TYR A 38 13.85 -9.11 6.03
N SER A 39 15.07 -9.54 6.40
CA SER A 39 15.52 -10.91 6.13
C SER A 39 14.63 -11.95 6.82
N LYS A 40 14.29 -11.71 8.10
CA LYS A 40 13.39 -12.58 8.86
C LYS A 40 11.99 -12.62 8.25
N PHE A 41 11.51 -11.50 7.74
CA PHE A 41 10.24 -11.45 7.02
C PHE A 41 10.27 -12.27 5.73
N LEU A 42 11.36 -12.23 4.96
CA LEU A 42 11.50 -13.05 3.75
C LEU A 42 11.49 -14.54 4.05
N ASP A 43 12.23 -14.97 5.07
CA ASP A 43 12.26 -16.36 5.53
C ASP A 43 10.87 -16.86 5.93
N PHE A 44 10.07 -15.97 6.52
CA PHE A 44 8.69 -16.25 6.90
C PHE A 44 7.72 -16.26 5.71
N ILE A 45 7.74 -15.25 4.84
CA ILE A 45 6.67 -15.02 3.85
C ILE A 45 6.82 -15.88 2.59
N LEU A 46 8.05 -16.14 2.14
CA LEU A 46 8.30 -16.83 0.87
C LEU A 46 7.75 -18.26 0.85
N PRO A 47 7.90 -19.10 1.90
CA PRO A 47 7.28 -20.42 1.93
C PRO A 47 5.76 -20.34 1.79
N TYR A 48 5.12 -19.38 2.45
CA TYR A 48 3.65 -19.24 2.42
C TYR A 48 3.14 -18.83 1.04
N ILE A 49 3.88 -18.00 0.31
CA ILE A 49 3.57 -17.68 -1.08
C ILE A 49 3.72 -18.93 -1.97
N ARG A 50 4.84 -19.66 -1.85
CA ARG A 50 5.09 -20.88 -2.63
C ARG A 50 4.07 -21.98 -2.37
N GLU A 51 3.62 -22.10 -1.12
CA GLU A 51 2.58 -23.05 -0.71
C GLU A 51 1.16 -22.58 -1.05
N GLY A 52 0.98 -21.39 -1.62
CA GLY A 52 -0.32 -20.83 -1.96
C GLY A 52 -1.17 -20.42 -0.74
N LYS A 53 -0.58 -20.41 0.46
CA LYS A 53 -1.23 -19.94 1.70
C LYS A 53 -1.43 -18.44 1.73
N ILE A 54 -0.63 -17.72 0.95
CA ILE A 54 -0.76 -16.28 0.73
C ILE A 54 -0.85 -16.06 -0.78
N VAL A 55 -1.90 -15.35 -1.18
CA VAL A 55 -2.15 -14.94 -2.57
C VAL A 55 -2.02 -13.42 -2.63
N TYR A 56 -1.43 -12.92 -3.71
CA TYR A 56 -1.32 -11.50 -3.99
C TYR A 56 -2.00 -11.19 -5.34
N VAL A 57 -2.52 -9.97 -5.47
CA VAL A 57 -3.19 -9.48 -6.68
C VAL A 57 -2.44 -8.25 -7.15
N GLU A 58 -2.07 -8.24 -8.42
CA GLU A 58 -1.40 -7.14 -9.09
C GLU A 58 -2.28 -6.59 -10.20
N ASP A 59 -2.23 -5.28 -10.36
CA ASP A 59 -2.75 -4.55 -11.51
C ASP A 59 -1.54 -4.10 -12.33
N ILE A 60 -1.32 -4.75 -13.48
CA ILE A 60 -0.10 -4.59 -14.27
C ILE A 60 -0.38 -3.66 -15.45
N ALA A 61 0.28 -2.51 -15.48
CA ALA A 61 0.35 -1.62 -16.62
C ALA A 61 1.59 -1.95 -17.45
N GLU A 62 1.44 -2.14 -18.76
CA GLU A 62 2.56 -2.46 -19.67
C GLU A 62 3.06 -1.20 -20.37
N GLY A 63 4.39 -1.01 -20.39
CA GLY A 63 5.03 0.16 -20.97
C GLY A 63 5.24 1.30 -19.98
N LEU A 64 6.43 1.91 -20.03
CA LEU A 64 6.79 3.02 -19.15
C LEU A 64 5.92 4.27 -19.42
N GLU A 65 5.50 4.45 -20.67
CA GLU A 65 4.61 5.51 -21.12
C GLU A 65 3.24 5.49 -20.41
N ILE A 66 2.80 4.33 -19.90
CA ILE A 66 1.54 4.20 -19.15
C ILE A 66 1.73 4.56 -17.67
N ALA A 67 2.96 4.59 -17.15
CA ALA A 67 3.24 4.84 -15.74
C ALA A 67 2.57 6.10 -15.17
N PRO A 68 2.54 7.27 -15.86
CA PRO A 68 1.84 8.45 -15.36
C PRO A 68 0.33 8.21 -15.19
N ALA A 69 -0.31 7.55 -16.16
CA ALA A 69 -1.73 7.25 -16.10
C ALA A 69 -2.06 6.22 -15.00
N ALA A 70 -1.21 5.20 -14.82
CA ALA A 70 -1.32 4.21 -13.75
C ALA A 70 -1.19 4.87 -12.36
N LEU A 71 -0.23 5.79 -12.19
CA LEU A 71 -0.05 6.53 -10.94
C LEU A 71 -1.24 7.44 -10.63
N ILE A 72 -1.79 8.14 -11.63
CA ILE A 72 -3.00 8.95 -11.45
C ILE A 72 -4.19 8.06 -11.05
N GLY A 73 -4.31 6.89 -11.69
CA GLY A 73 -5.33 5.88 -11.40
C GLY A 73 -5.40 5.50 -9.92
N LEU A 74 -4.24 5.36 -9.27
CA LEU A 74 -4.11 5.06 -7.84
C LEU A 74 -4.89 6.02 -6.93
N PHE A 75 -4.91 7.32 -7.24
CA PHE A 75 -5.62 8.33 -6.44
C PHE A 75 -7.14 8.31 -6.65
N SER A 76 -7.60 7.66 -7.71
CA SER A 76 -9.02 7.47 -8.03
C SER A 76 -9.55 6.09 -7.66
N GLY A 77 -8.71 5.22 -7.07
CA GLY A 77 -9.08 3.84 -6.73
C GLY A 77 -9.29 2.95 -7.96
N ARG A 78 -8.66 3.26 -9.09
CA ARG A 78 -8.81 2.50 -10.34
C ARG A 78 -8.18 1.10 -10.24
N ASN A 79 -7.08 0.97 -9.51
CA ASN A 79 -6.30 -0.26 -9.47
C ASN A 79 -6.99 -1.36 -8.65
N ILE A 80 -6.95 -2.59 -9.14
CA ILE A 80 -7.38 -3.78 -8.38
C ILE A 80 -6.14 -4.52 -7.88
N GLY A 81 -5.79 -4.31 -6.61
CA GLY A 81 -4.57 -4.87 -6.02
C GLY A 81 -3.37 -3.92 -6.16
N LYS A 82 -2.15 -4.46 -6.15
CA LYS A 82 -0.92 -3.66 -6.22
C LYS A 82 -0.69 -3.18 -7.67
N GLN A 83 -0.70 -1.87 -7.89
CA GLN A 83 -0.29 -1.32 -9.18
C GLN A 83 1.21 -1.57 -9.42
N VAL A 84 1.52 -2.18 -10.56
CA VAL A 84 2.86 -2.45 -11.08
C VAL A 84 2.96 -1.90 -12.51
N VAL A 85 4.14 -1.45 -12.91
CA VAL A 85 4.45 -1.09 -14.30
C VAL A 85 5.50 -2.05 -14.83
N LYS A 86 5.15 -2.82 -15.86
CA LYS A 86 6.06 -3.69 -16.59
C LYS A 86 6.73 -2.89 -17.70
N VAL A 87 8.01 -2.59 -17.51
CA VAL A 87 8.77 -1.69 -18.41
C VAL A 87 9.26 -2.40 -19.67
N THR A 88 9.67 -3.66 -19.54
CA THR A 88 10.13 -4.52 -20.63
C THR A 88 9.78 -5.97 -20.28
N ASP A 89 9.72 -6.83 -21.29
CA ASP A 89 9.85 -8.27 -21.10
C ASP A 89 11.28 -8.62 -20.67
N GLU A 90 11.43 -9.76 -19.99
CA GLU A 90 12.73 -10.40 -19.72
C GLU A 90 13.42 -10.86 -21.00
#